data_AF-A0A661PUA0-F1
#
_entry.id   AF-A0A661PUA0-F1
#
_cell.length_a   1.000
_cell.length_b   1.000
_cell.length_c   1.000
_cell.angle_alpha   90.00
_cell.angle_beta   90.00
_cell.angle_gamma   90.00
#
_symmetry.space_group_name_H-M   'P 1'
#
loop_
_entity.id
_entity.type
_entity.pdbx_description
1 polymer ?
#
loop_
_entity_poly.entity_id
_entity_poly.type
_entity_poly.pdbx_seq_one_letter_code
_entity_poly.pdbx_strand_id
1 'polypeptide(L)'
;MGKAGWVRIVPFAVFMLFIGLQQILEWTVVKGWLELSPEQMLYLYPIKTVLVAGLLIVFWKQYSELNFVDFKNFTHTFASFLLGLLVFVLWINMDWGIATFGENKGFDPFLIADTGTRNFMIFSRLFGAALVVPIMEELFWRSFMLRYIITADFSSVRIGTYTLTSFVICAVLFGLEHNLLLAGIMAGASYSLLLYWTKSIYQCVLAHAVTNLVLGIYVLQTGYWHFW
;
A
#
# COMPACT_ATOMS: atom_id res chain seq x y z
N MET A 1 7.52 -8.64 -21.42
CA MET A 1 6.77 -7.64 -20.63
C MET A 1 6.58 -6.39 -21.49
N GLY A 2 5.35 -6.02 -21.84
CA GLY A 2 5.07 -4.81 -22.65
C GLY A 2 4.94 -3.53 -21.82
N LYS A 3 4.71 -2.39 -22.48
CA LYS A 3 4.49 -1.07 -21.84
C LYS A 3 3.43 -1.11 -20.74
N ALA A 4 2.34 -1.87 -20.95
CA ALA A 4 1.26 -2.02 -19.98
C ALA A 4 1.73 -2.64 -18.64
N GLY A 5 2.69 -3.57 -18.66
CA GLY A 5 3.24 -4.13 -17.42
C GLY A 5 4.06 -3.08 -16.68
N TRP A 6 4.99 -2.42 -17.38
CA TRP A 6 5.92 -1.47 -16.76
C TRP A 6 5.22 -0.29 -16.06
N VAL A 7 4.14 0.26 -16.62
CA VAL A 7 3.41 1.36 -15.97
C VAL A 7 2.73 0.97 -14.65
N ARG A 8 2.54 -0.32 -14.38
CA ARG A 8 1.99 -0.87 -13.11
C ARG A 8 3.11 -1.33 -12.17
N ILE A 9 4.26 -1.74 -12.72
CA ILE A 9 5.42 -2.22 -11.95
C ILE A 9 6.27 -1.06 -11.45
N VAL A 10 6.57 -0.06 -12.28
CA VAL A 10 7.56 0.99 -11.96
C VAL A 10 7.18 1.79 -10.70
N PRO A 11 5.94 2.29 -10.52
CA PRO A 11 5.57 3.01 -9.29
C PRO A 11 5.79 2.16 -8.03
N PHE A 12 5.37 0.89 -8.07
CA PHE A 12 5.54 -0.07 -6.98
C PHE A 12 7.02 -0.38 -6.72
N ALA A 13 7.80 -0.64 -7.76
CA ALA A 13 9.23 -0.91 -7.65
C ALA A 13 10.01 0.29 -7.07
N VAL A 14 9.63 1.52 -7.43
CA VAL A 14 10.20 2.73 -6.85
C VAL A 14 9.85 2.84 -5.37
N PHE A 15 8.59 2.57 -4.99
CA PHE A 15 8.21 2.54 -3.58
C PHE A 15 9.02 1.53 -2.77
N MET A 16 9.15 0.30 -3.28
CA MET A 16 9.95 -0.76 -2.64
C MET A 16 11.44 -0.42 -2.57
N LEU A 17 11.98 0.24 -3.60
CA LEU A 17 13.37 0.73 -3.61
C LEU A 17 13.61 1.72 -2.47
N PHE A 18 12.67 2.63 -2.19
CA PHE A 18 12.80 3.57 -1.08
C PHE A 18 12.71 2.89 0.29
N ILE A 19 11.90 1.83 0.43
CA ILE A 19 11.90 1.01 1.66
C ILE A 19 13.27 0.35 1.86
N GLY A 20 13.80 -0.31 0.83
CA GLY A 20 15.12 -0.93 0.89
C GLY A 20 16.24 0.08 1.14
N LEU A 21 16.18 1.24 0.48
CA LEU A 21 17.12 2.34 0.69
C LEU A 21 17.09 2.83 2.14
N GLN A 22 15.90 3.03 2.71
CA GLN A 22 15.77 3.44 4.11
C GLN A 22 16.41 2.41 5.06
N GLN A 23 16.15 1.12 4.86
CA GLN A 23 16.76 0.05 5.68
C GLN A 23 18.28 0.02 5.57
N ILE A 24 18.83 0.20 4.36
CA ILE A 24 20.28 0.27 4.15
C ILE A 24 20.86 1.49 4.86
N LEU A 25 20.24 2.65 4.72
CA LEU A 25 20.69 3.88 5.37
C LEU A 25 20.70 3.73 6.89
N GLU A 26 19.60 3.24 7.48
CA GLU A 26 19.50 2.97 8.92
C GLU A 26 20.59 2.00 9.38
N TRP A 27 20.83 0.92 8.64
CA TRP A 27 21.88 -0.04 8.96
C TRP A 27 23.30 0.56 8.88
N THR A 28 23.59 1.39 7.87
CA THR A 28 24.89 2.06 7.74
C THR A 28 25.15 3.08 8.84
N VAL A 29 24.11 3.78 9.31
CA VAL A 29 24.19 4.71 10.46
C VAL A 29 24.46 3.92 11.74
N VAL A 30 23.76 2.81 11.97
CA VAL A 30 24.00 1.92 13.13
C VAL A 30 25.43 1.35 13.13
N LYS A 31 26.01 1.09 11.94
CA LYS A 31 27.40 0.63 11.80
C LYS A 31 28.45 1.74 11.90
N GLY A 32 28.03 3.02 12.00
CA GLY A 32 28.93 4.17 12.03
C GLY A 32 29.64 4.43 10.69
N TRP A 33 29.12 3.91 9.59
CA TRP A 33 29.69 4.11 8.25
C TRP A 33 29.23 5.43 7.61
N LEU A 34 28.06 5.91 8.01
CA LEU A 34 27.49 7.19 7.60
C LEU A 34 26.96 7.93 8.81
N GLU A 35 27.17 9.24 8.83
CA GLU A 35 26.57 10.15 9.81
C GLU A 35 25.40 10.88 9.13
N LEU A 36 24.19 10.34 9.28
CA LEU A 36 22.95 11.00 8.86
C LEU A 36 22.17 11.39 10.10
N SER A 37 21.68 12.64 10.12
CA SER A 37 20.81 13.07 11.20
C SER A 37 19.45 12.38 11.10
N PRO A 38 18.76 12.12 12.22
CA PRO A 38 17.38 11.63 12.20
C PRO A 38 16.47 12.51 11.34
N GLU A 39 16.68 13.82 11.36
CA GLU A 39 15.93 14.80 10.55
C GLU A 39 16.11 14.59 9.05
N GLN A 40 17.32 14.27 8.58
CA GLN A 40 17.57 13.98 7.17
C GLN A 40 16.83 12.73 6.70
N MET A 41 16.74 11.71 7.55
CA MET A 41 16.02 10.47 7.24
C MET A 41 14.50 10.67 7.17
N LEU A 42 13.93 11.68 7.87
CA LEU A 42 12.50 11.99 7.82
C LEU A 42 12.00 12.27 6.40
N TYR A 43 12.82 12.97 5.60
CA TYR A 43 12.42 13.43 4.27
C TYR A 43 12.39 12.33 3.21
N LEU A 44 12.92 11.13 3.49
CA LEU A 44 12.79 9.98 2.59
C LEU A 44 11.33 9.65 2.31
N TYR A 45 10.46 9.77 3.31
CA TYR A 45 9.03 9.49 3.15
C TYR A 45 8.34 10.46 2.18
N PRO A 46 8.33 11.79 2.38
CA PRO A 46 7.69 12.71 1.45
C PRO A 46 8.30 12.65 0.05
N ILE A 47 9.62 12.47 -0.08
CA ILE A 47 10.28 12.31 -1.39
C ILE A 47 9.74 11.06 -2.11
N LYS A 48 9.72 9.91 -1.43
CA LYS A 48 9.12 8.67 -1.96
C LYS A 48 7.69 8.91 -2.44
N THR A 49 6.87 9.52 -1.59
CA THR A 49 5.45 9.80 -1.87
C THR A 49 5.28 10.67 -3.11
N VAL A 50 6.03 11.77 -3.23
CA VAL A 50 5.97 12.67 -4.38
C VAL A 50 6.43 11.99 -5.66
N LEU A 51 7.51 11.19 -5.61
CA LEU A 51 8.02 10.48 -6.78
C LEU A 51 7.02 9.44 -7.28
N VAL A 52 6.46 8.63 -6.38
CA VAL A 52 5.44 7.63 -6.75
C VAL A 52 4.18 8.31 -7.29
N ALA A 53 3.70 9.36 -6.63
CA ALA A 53 2.55 10.13 -7.11
C ALA A 53 2.81 10.74 -8.50
N GLY A 54 4.00 11.30 -8.71
CA GLY A 54 4.44 11.83 -10.00
C GLY A 54 4.42 10.77 -11.10
N LEU A 55 4.93 9.57 -10.81
CA LEU A 55 4.89 8.43 -11.75
C LEU A 55 3.44 8.02 -12.08
N LEU A 56 2.57 7.92 -11.08
CA LEU A 56 1.15 7.62 -11.30
C LEU A 56 0.47 8.67 -12.18
N ILE A 57 0.78 9.96 -11.98
CA ILE A 57 0.24 11.06 -12.80
C ILE A 57 0.75 10.97 -14.24
N VAL A 58 2.05 10.75 -14.43
CA VAL A 58 2.66 10.60 -15.76
C VAL A 58 2.05 9.41 -16.50
N PHE A 59 1.76 8.32 -15.79
CA PHE A 59 1.19 7.10 -16.37
C PHE A 59 -0.34 7.05 -16.37
N TRP A 60 -1.02 8.10 -15.92
CA TRP A 60 -2.47 8.08 -15.63
C TRP A 60 -3.31 7.64 -16.84
N LYS A 61 -2.95 8.12 -18.03
CA LYS A 61 -3.66 7.80 -19.27
C LYS A 61 -3.55 6.32 -19.69
N GLN A 62 -2.68 5.53 -19.07
CA GLN A 62 -2.52 4.10 -19.35
C GLN A 62 -3.28 3.19 -18.37
N TYR A 63 -3.97 3.77 -17.38
CA TYR A 63 -4.80 3.05 -16.41
C TYR A 63 -6.27 3.06 -16.82
N SER A 64 -6.58 2.46 -17.98
CA SER A 64 -7.96 2.40 -18.51
C SER A 64 -8.94 1.64 -17.62
N GLU A 65 -8.43 0.78 -16.73
CA GLU A 65 -9.21 0.03 -15.73
C GLU A 65 -9.67 0.89 -14.54
N LEU A 66 -9.16 2.12 -14.40
CA LEU A 66 -9.58 3.06 -13.38
C LEU A 66 -10.69 3.95 -13.95
N ASN A 67 -11.96 3.60 -13.67
CA ASN A 67 -13.12 4.33 -14.16
C ASN A 67 -14.04 4.82 -13.04
N PHE A 68 -14.19 6.14 -12.88
CA PHE A 68 -15.07 6.75 -11.87
C PHE A 68 -16.53 6.30 -11.97
N VAL A 69 -16.97 5.79 -13.13
CA VAL A 69 -18.30 5.18 -13.29
C VAL A 69 -18.52 4.03 -12.33
N ASP A 70 -17.46 3.32 -11.92
CA ASP A 70 -17.52 2.20 -10.98
C ASP A 70 -18.10 2.60 -9.61
N PHE A 71 -17.97 3.87 -9.22
CA PHE A 71 -18.53 4.38 -7.96
C PHE A 71 -20.05 4.62 -8.02
N LYS A 72 -20.66 4.64 -9.21
CA LYS A 72 -22.12 4.79 -9.36
C LYS A 72 -22.88 3.57 -8.82
N ASN A 73 -22.24 2.42 -8.70
CA ASN A 73 -22.83 1.27 -8.03
C ASN A 73 -22.71 1.45 -6.50
N PHE A 74 -23.76 2.01 -5.90
CA PHE A 74 -23.81 2.30 -4.47
C PHE A 74 -23.57 1.06 -3.59
N THR A 75 -24.09 -0.11 -4.00
CA THR A 75 -23.88 -1.36 -3.26
C THR A 75 -22.41 -1.73 -3.22
N HIS A 76 -21.70 -1.64 -4.35
CA HIS A 76 -20.27 -1.91 -4.39
C HIS A 76 -19.49 -0.88 -3.58
N THR A 77 -19.77 0.42 -3.78
CA THR A 77 -19.08 1.51 -3.07
C THR A 77 -19.25 1.41 -1.55
N PHE A 78 -20.47 1.14 -1.07
CA PHE A 78 -20.76 0.99 0.35
C PHE A 78 -20.10 -0.28 0.92
N ALA A 79 -20.16 -1.39 0.21
CA ALA A 79 -19.48 -2.62 0.61
C ALA A 79 -17.95 -2.47 0.66
N SER A 80 -17.34 -1.77 -0.30
CA SER A 80 -15.91 -1.45 -0.29
C SER A 80 -15.52 -0.63 0.94
N PHE A 81 -16.33 0.37 1.28
CA PHE A 81 -16.11 1.17 2.49
C PHE A 81 -16.18 0.30 3.76
N LEU A 82 -17.23 -0.52 3.90
CA LEU A 82 -17.37 -1.43 5.04
C LEU A 82 -16.24 -2.47 5.10
N LEU A 83 -15.81 -3.00 3.96
CA LEU A 83 -14.68 -3.92 3.90
C LEU A 83 -13.40 -3.23 4.35
N GLY A 84 -13.18 -1.96 3.96
CA GLY A 84 -12.04 -1.18 4.41
C GLY A 84 -11.98 -1.04 5.93
N LEU A 85 -13.13 -0.77 6.57
CA LEU A 85 -13.26 -0.74 8.03
C LEU A 85 -13.01 -2.11 8.67
N LEU A 86 -13.57 -3.18 8.09
CA LEU A 86 -13.37 -4.54 8.58
C LEU A 86 -11.90 -4.94 8.52
N VAL A 87 -11.22 -4.69 7.39
CA VAL A 87 -9.79 -4.99 7.24
C VAL A 87 -8.97 -4.20 8.24
N PHE A 88 -9.29 -2.93 8.50
CA PHE A 88 -8.65 -2.16 9.57
C PHE A 88 -8.80 -2.82 10.95
N VAL A 89 -10.03 -3.19 11.33
CA VAL A 89 -10.28 -3.85 12.63
C VAL A 89 -9.52 -5.16 12.74
N LEU A 90 -9.51 -5.98 11.69
CA LEU A 90 -8.74 -7.22 11.68
C LEU A 90 -7.25 -6.95 11.76
N TRP A 91 -6.74 -5.95 11.03
CA TRP A 91 -5.33 -5.59 11.00
C TRP A 91 -4.76 -5.30 12.39
N ILE A 92 -5.43 -4.43 13.16
CA ILE A 92 -4.98 -4.04 14.49
C ILE A 92 -5.11 -5.17 15.54
N ASN A 93 -5.82 -6.25 15.22
CA ASN A 93 -6.01 -7.42 16.11
C ASN A 93 -5.21 -8.66 15.65
N MET A 94 -4.39 -8.53 14.60
CA MET A 94 -3.59 -9.61 14.00
C MET A 94 -2.09 -9.38 14.14
N ASP A 95 -1.67 -8.70 15.21
CA ASP A 95 -0.27 -8.43 15.60
C ASP A 95 0.41 -9.61 16.31
N TRP A 96 -0.01 -10.84 15.98
CA TRP A 96 0.43 -12.05 16.67
C TRP A 96 1.91 -12.33 16.37
N GLY A 97 2.77 -12.27 17.39
CA GLY A 97 4.24 -12.30 17.23
C GLY A 97 4.83 -13.49 16.45
N ILE A 98 4.10 -14.60 16.27
CA ILE A 98 4.53 -15.74 15.43
C ILE A 98 4.52 -15.38 13.93
N ALA A 99 3.75 -14.36 13.54
CA ALA A 99 3.56 -13.90 12.17
C ALA A 99 4.09 -12.47 11.94
N THR A 100 4.93 -11.96 12.85
CA THR A 100 5.52 -10.63 12.75
C THR A 100 7.00 -10.73 12.38
N PHE A 101 7.39 -10.11 11.26
CA PHE A 101 8.79 -10.03 10.83
C PHE A 101 9.45 -8.75 11.35
N GLY A 102 10.53 -8.91 12.12
CA GLY A 102 11.33 -7.81 12.66
C GLY A 102 10.63 -7.01 13.77
N GLU A 103 11.34 -6.00 14.29
CA GLU A 103 10.74 -4.99 15.17
C GLU A 103 10.42 -3.73 14.35
N ASN A 104 9.14 -3.35 14.27
CA ASN A 104 8.73 -2.07 13.70
C ASN A 104 8.55 -1.05 14.82
N LYS A 105 9.55 -0.17 15.02
CA LYS A 105 9.45 0.92 16.01
C LYS A 105 8.42 1.98 15.63
N GLY A 106 8.07 2.04 14.34
CA GLY A 106 7.13 3.02 13.84
C GLY A 106 7.69 4.44 13.75
N PHE A 107 6.83 5.37 13.36
CA PHE A 107 7.15 6.79 13.29
C PHE A 107 6.31 7.62 14.28
N ASP A 108 6.98 8.20 15.29
CA ASP A 108 6.36 9.15 16.21
C ASP A 108 6.60 10.61 15.76
N PRO A 109 5.58 11.30 15.20
CA PRO A 109 5.74 12.68 14.76
C PRO A 109 5.90 13.67 15.93
N PHE A 110 5.49 13.32 17.16
CA PHE A 110 5.54 14.24 18.31
C PHE A 110 6.94 14.37 18.90
N LEU A 111 7.90 13.56 18.45
CA LEU A 111 9.33 13.77 18.70
C LEU A 111 9.90 14.96 17.92
N ILE A 112 9.18 15.47 16.92
CA ILE A 112 9.59 16.65 16.14
C ILE A 112 9.13 17.91 16.87
N ALA A 113 10.11 18.72 17.32
CA ALA A 113 9.87 19.95 18.05
C ALA A 113 9.21 21.03 17.16
N ASP A 114 9.66 21.18 15.92
CA ASP A 114 9.11 22.16 14.99
C ASP A 114 7.69 21.74 14.53
N THR A 115 6.70 22.60 14.83
CA THR A 115 5.30 22.31 14.55
C THR A 115 5.00 22.28 13.04
N GLY A 116 5.71 23.09 12.24
CA GLY A 116 5.56 23.11 10.79
C GLY A 116 5.98 21.79 10.17
N THR A 117 7.21 21.36 10.47
CA THR A 117 7.79 20.08 10.05
C THR A 117 6.95 18.90 10.54
N ARG A 118 6.52 18.90 11.81
CA ARG A 118 5.65 17.86 12.36
C ARG A 118 4.37 17.70 11.55
N ASN A 119 3.64 18.79 11.33
CA ASN A 119 2.38 18.75 10.61
C ASN A 119 2.58 18.36 9.14
N PHE A 120 3.68 18.81 8.53
CA PHE A 120 4.06 18.41 7.17
C PHE A 120 4.33 16.90 7.07
N MET A 121 5.03 16.31 8.04
CA MET A 121 5.30 14.86 8.07
C MET A 121 4.01 14.07 8.29
N ILE A 122 3.16 14.48 9.23
CA ILE A 122 1.84 13.86 9.44
C ILE A 122 1.01 13.89 8.15
N PHE A 123 0.90 15.06 7.52
CA PHE A 123 0.17 15.22 6.28
C PHE A 123 0.74 14.34 5.17
N SER A 124 2.05 14.39 4.96
CA SER A 124 2.73 13.61 3.91
C SER A 124 2.52 12.11 4.08
N ARG A 125 2.55 11.62 5.33
CA ARG A 125 2.32 10.21 5.65
C ARG A 125 0.87 9.79 5.50
N LEU A 126 -0.08 10.60 5.96
CA LEU A 126 -1.51 10.32 5.75
C LEU A 126 -1.85 10.36 4.26
N PHE A 127 -1.37 11.36 3.52
CA PHE A 127 -1.59 11.49 2.08
C PHE A 127 -0.97 10.30 1.32
N GLY A 128 0.28 9.96 1.64
CA GLY A 128 0.97 8.82 1.04
C GLY A 128 0.23 7.51 1.28
N ALA A 129 -0.08 7.21 2.55
CA ALA A 129 -0.72 5.95 2.94
C ALA A 129 -2.17 5.83 2.46
N ALA A 130 -2.97 6.90 2.50
CA ALA A 130 -4.40 6.84 2.18
C ALA A 130 -4.72 7.07 0.70
N LEU A 131 -3.84 7.72 -0.08
CA LEU A 131 -4.13 8.06 -1.48
C LEU A 131 -3.12 7.46 -2.46
N VAL A 132 -1.83 7.63 -2.21
CA VAL A 132 -0.80 7.20 -3.18
C VAL A 132 -0.61 5.69 -3.16
N VAL A 133 -0.42 5.12 -1.96
CA VAL A 133 -0.18 3.69 -1.76
C VAL A 133 -1.33 2.84 -2.30
N PRO A 134 -2.62 3.10 -1.99
CA PRO A 134 -3.72 2.26 -2.47
C PRO A 134 -3.83 2.26 -3.99
N ILE A 135 -3.64 3.41 -4.65
CA ILE A 135 -3.67 3.47 -6.12
C ILE A 135 -2.52 2.65 -6.71
N MET A 136 -1.31 2.86 -6.22
CA MET A 136 -0.12 2.15 -6.69
C MET A 136 -0.23 0.63 -6.48
N GLU A 137 -0.56 0.22 -5.26
CA GLU A 137 -0.62 -1.19 -4.88
C GLU A 137 -1.74 -1.92 -5.60
N GLU A 138 -2.95 -1.35 -5.71
CA GLU A 138 -4.04 -2.04 -6.40
C GLU A 138 -3.79 -2.14 -7.92
N LEU A 139 -3.10 -1.17 -8.51
CA LEU A 139 -2.63 -1.28 -9.90
C LEU A 139 -1.59 -2.39 -10.06
N PHE A 140 -0.65 -2.52 -9.12
CA PHE A 140 0.36 -3.58 -9.16
C PHE A 140 -0.26 -4.96 -8.88
N TRP A 141 -0.94 -5.13 -7.75
CA TRP A 141 -1.42 -6.41 -7.28
C TRP A 141 -2.66 -6.89 -8.04
N ARG A 142 -3.69 -6.05 -8.18
CA ARG A 142 -5.00 -6.47 -8.71
C ARG A 142 -5.08 -6.31 -10.22
N SER A 143 -4.48 -5.26 -10.77
CA SER A 143 -4.43 -5.10 -12.22
C SER A 143 -3.30 -5.90 -12.86
N PHE A 144 -2.08 -5.95 -12.29
CA PHE A 144 -0.99 -6.70 -12.91
C PHE A 144 -0.81 -8.12 -12.35
N MET A 145 -0.45 -8.27 -11.07
CA MET A 145 0.05 -9.53 -10.50
C MET A 145 -0.95 -10.69 -10.60
N LEU A 146 -2.20 -10.49 -10.18
CA LEU A 146 -3.24 -11.52 -10.26
C LEU A 146 -3.39 -12.10 -11.68
N ARG A 147 -3.30 -11.24 -12.70
CA ARG A 147 -3.44 -11.63 -14.10
C ARG A 147 -2.14 -12.20 -14.66
N TYR A 148 -0.99 -11.69 -14.23
CA TYR A 148 0.33 -12.14 -14.66
C TYR A 148 0.63 -13.57 -14.19
N ILE A 149 0.20 -13.95 -12.99
CA ILE A 149 0.32 -15.32 -12.49
C ILE A 149 -0.47 -16.31 -13.36
N ILE A 150 -1.56 -15.87 -13.99
CA ILE A 150 -2.35 -16.72 -14.91
C ILE A 150 -1.63 -16.86 -16.25
N THR A 151 -1.16 -15.75 -16.83
CA THR A 151 -0.38 -15.73 -18.07
C THR A 151 0.47 -14.47 -18.17
N ALA A 152 1.66 -14.58 -18.78
CA ALA A 152 2.57 -13.47 -18.97
C ALA A 152 1.98 -12.33 -19.82
N ASP A 153 1.07 -12.64 -20.75
CA ASP A 153 0.22 -11.64 -21.42
C ASP A 153 -1.00 -11.31 -20.56
N PHE A 154 -0.73 -10.71 -19.39
CA PHE A 154 -1.74 -10.40 -18.39
C PHE A 154 -2.88 -9.51 -18.92
N SER A 155 -2.64 -8.71 -19.96
CA SER A 155 -3.64 -7.85 -20.61
C SER A 155 -4.74 -8.65 -21.32
N SER A 156 -4.45 -9.88 -21.74
CA SER A 156 -5.45 -10.79 -22.33
C SER A 156 -6.47 -11.29 -21.29
N VAL A 157 -6.15 -11.20 -20.00
CA VAL A 157 -7.00 -11.65 -18.90
C VAL A 157 -7.90 -10.50 -18.46
N ARG A 158 -9.21 -10.75 -18.36
CA ARG A 158 -10.17 -9.78 -17.83
C ARG A 158 -9.92 -9.48 -16.34
N ILE A 159 -10.15 -8.24 -15.94
CA ILE A 159 -10.10 -7.84 -14.53
C ILE A 159 -11.10 -8.68 -13.72
N GLY A 160 -10.64 -9.20 -12.58
CA GLY A 160 -11.44 -10.06 -11.70
C GLY A 160 -11.67 -11.48 -12.21
N THR A 161 -10.94 -11.97 -13.22
CA THR A 161 -10.88 -13.42 -13.50
C THR A 161 -10.28 -14.14 -12.30
N TYR A 162 -10.99 -15.16 -11.80
CA TYR A 162 -10.56 -15.95 -10.66
C TYR A 162 -9.81 -17.21 -11.12
N THR A 163 -8.67 -17.47 -10.50
CA THR A 163 -8.08 -18.81 -10.40
C THR A 163 -7.59 -19.02 -8.98
N LEU A 164 -7.72 -20.23 -8.44
CA LEU A 164 -7.24 -20.54 -7.09
C LEU A 164 -5.73 -20.26 -6.96
N THR A 165 -4.95 -20.62 -7.99
CA THR A 165 -3.51 -20.40 -8.03
C THR A 165 -3.15 -18.92 -7.95
N SER A 166 -3.76 -18.06 -8.77
CA SER A 166 -3.46 -16.62 -8.74
C SER A 166 -3.88 -15.99 -7.41
N PHE A 167 -5.05 -16.37 -6.89
CA PHE A 167 -5.55 -15.89 -5.62
C PHE A 167 -4.60 -16.21 -4.46
N VAL A 168 -4.22 -17.48 -4.29
CA VAL A 168 -3.36 -17.92 -3.17
C VAL A 168 -1.96 -17.31 -3.29
N ILE A 169 -1.34 -17.39 -4.47
CA ILE A 169 0.02 -16.86 -4.67
C ILE A 169 0.04 -15.35 -4.44
N CYS A 170 -0.91 -14.61 -5.01
CA CYS A 170 -0.95 -13.16 -4.84
C CYS A 170 -1.23 -12.74 -3.40
N ALA A 171 -2.11 -13.44 -2.67
CA ALA A 171 -2.36 -13.15 -1.26
C ALA A 171 -1.11 -13.39 -0.39
N VAL A 172 -0.38 -14.49 -0.63
CA VAL A 172 0.88 -14.77 0.07
C VAL A 172 1.95 -13.72 -0.26
N LEU A 173 2.14 -13.39 -1.54
CA LEU A 173 3.12 -12.38 -1.94
C LEU A 173 2.80 -11.00 -1.37
N PHE A 174 1.52 -10.62 -1.32
CA PHE A 174 1.08 -9.38 -0.67
C PHE A 174 1.39 -9.40 0.83
N GLY A 175 1.15 -10.55 1.49
CA GLY A 175 1.51 -10.73 2.90
C GLY A 175 2.99 -10.55 3.19
N LEU A 176 3.86 -11.07 2.32
CA LEU A 176 5.31 -10.98 2.46
C LEU A 176 5.88 -9.56 2.33
N GLU A 177 5.12 -8.62 1.75
CA GLU A 177 5.48 -7.20 1.71
C GLU A 177 5.37 -6.53 3.09
N HIS A 178 4.61 -7.13 4.01
CA HIS A 178 4.24 -6.53 5.27
C HIS A 178 4.96 -7.19 6.45
N ASN A 179 5.27 -6.39 7.48
CA ASN A 179 5.79 -6.91 8.74
C ASN A 179 4.79 -7.85 9.43
N LEU A 180 3.49 -7.57 9.31
CA LEU A 180 2.40 -8.42 9.81
C LEU A 180 1.95 -9.39 8.72
N LEU A 181 2.64 -10.52 8.58
CA LEU A 181 2.45 -11.46 7.47
C LEU A 181 0.99 -11.89 7.32
N LEU A 182 0.37 -12.38 8.40
CA LEU A 182 -1.00 -12.90 8.34
C LEU A 182 -2.03 -11.79 8.10
N ALA A 183 -1.82 -10.59 8.67
CA ALA A 183 -2.67 -9.44 8.41
C ALA A 183 -2.58 -9.01 6.93
N GLY A 184 -1.36 -9.00 6.38
CA GLY A 184 -1.12 -8.75 4.96
C GLY A 184 -1.80 -9.80 4.06
N ILE A 185 -1.67 -11.10 4.36
CA ILE A 185 -2.38 -12.16 3.61
C ILE A 185 -3.89 -11.95 3.66
N MET A 186 -4.43 -11.63 4.84
CA MET A 186 -5.86 -11.37 5.03
C MET A 186 -6.34 -10.17 4.22
N ALA A 187 -5.62 -9.03 4.25
CA ALA A 187 -5.94 -7.86 3.44
C ALA A 187 -5.83 -8.18 1.94
N GLY A 188 -4.74 -8.86 1.57
CA GLY A 188 -4.46 -9.42 0.25
C GLY A 188 -5.65 -10.21 -0.34
N ALA A 189 -6.14 -11.16 0.46
CA ALA A 189 -7.29 -11.99 0.13
C ALA A 189 -8.59 -11.16 0.07
N SER A 190 -8.84 -10.31 1.06
CA SER A 190 -10.06 -9.50 1.16
C SER A 190 -10.26 -8.60 -0.04
N TYR A 191 -9.25 -7.83 -0.45
CA TYR A 191 -9.37 -6.96 -1.62
C TYR A 191 -9.44 -7.75 -2.94
N SER A 192 -8.85 -8.95 -3.00
CA SER A 192 -8.99 -9.83 -4.18
C SER A 192 -10.41 -10.40 -4.30
N LEU A 193 -11.03 -10.80 -3.18
CA LEU A 193 -12.43 -11.21 -3.14
C LEU A 193 -13.36 -10.06 -3.56
N LEU A 194 -13.08 -8.84 -3.09
CA LEU A 194 -13.78 -7.63 -3.53
C LEU A 194 -13.63 -7.42 -5.05
N LEU A 195 -12.43 -7.61 -5.60
CA LEU A 195 -12.20 -7.53 -7.05
C LEU A 195 -13.02 -8.58 -7.81
N TYR A 196 -13.07 -9.81 -7.32
CA TYR A 196 -13.80 -10.88 -7.99
C TYR A 196 -15.31 -10.65 -7.99
N TRP A 197 -15.85 -9.96 -6.99
CA TRP A 197 -17.25 -9.59 -6.98
C TRP A 197 -17.53 -8.32 -7.80
N THR A 198 -16.79 -7.25 -7.56
CA THR A 198 -17.07 -5.93 -8.16
C THR A 198 -16.53 -5.76 -9.57
N LYS A 199 -15.50 -6.54 -9.94
CA LYS A 199 -14.71 -6.39 -11.18
C LYS A 199 -14.11 -4.99 -11.36
N SER A 200 -13.92 -4.24 -10.26
CA SER A 200 -13.45 -2.86 -10.28
C SER A 200 -12.20 -2.69 -9.41
N ILE A 201 -11.15 -2.11 -10.01
CA ILE A 201 -9.94 -1.75 -9.27
C ILE A 201 -10.20 -0.55 -8.37
N TYR A 202 -11.03 0.42 -8.79
CA TYR A 202 -11.34 1.57 -7.94
C TYR A 202 -12.09 1.21 -6.66
N GLN A 203 -12.89 0.14 -6.68
CA GLN A 203 -13.53 -0.39 -5.48
C GLN A 203 -12.49 -0.96 -4.49
N CYS A 204 -11.48 -1.67 -4.99
CA CYS A 204 -10.34 -2.11 -4.17
C CYS A 204 -9.51 -0.92 -3.64
N VAL A 205 -9.24 0.08 -4.49
CA VAL A 205 -8.54 1.32 -4.08
C VAL A 205 -9.29 2.03 -2.96
N LEU A 206 -10.62 2.12 -3.05
CA LEU A 206 -11.44 2.72 -2.00
C LEU A 206 -11.36 1.94 -0.68
N ALA A 207 -11.53 0.61 -0.73
CA ALA A 207 -11.46 -0.21 0.48
C ALA A 207 -10.09 -0.07 1.17
N HIS A 208 -9.02 -0.13 0.39
CA HIS A 208 -7.65 0.00 0.88
C HIS A 208 -7.36 1.43 1.39
N ALA A 209 -7.80 2.47 0.68
CA ALA A 209 -7.69 3.85 1.13
C ALA A 209 -8.40 4.09 2.47
N VAL A 210 -9.59 3.51 2.65
CA VAL A 210 -10.33 3.57 3.92
C VAL A 210 -9.56 2.86 5.03
N THR A 211 -9.05 1.65 4.78
CA THR A 211 -8.21 0.93 5.74
C THR A 211 -7.03 1.79 6.21
N ASN A 212 -6.27 2.36 5.28
CA ASN A 212 -5.06 3.12 5.59
C ASN A 212 -5.37 4.47 6.25
N LEU A 213 -6.44 5.15 5.83
CA LEU A 213 -6.85 6.41 6.45
C LEU A 213 -7.27 6.20 7.90
N VAL A 214 -8.10 5.18 8.16
CA VAL A 214 -8.56 4.87 9.52
C VAL A 214 -7.41 4.38 10.39
N LEU A 215 -6.50 3.57 9.84
CA LEU A 215 -5.27 3.19 10.54
C LEU A 215 -4.42 4.40 10.90
N GLY A 216 -4.23 5.33 9.96
CA GLY A 216 -3.50 6.59 10.17
C GLY A 216 -4.13 7.48 11.26
N ILE A 217 -5.45 7.56 11.31
CA ILE A 217 -6.17 8.27 12.38
C ILE A 217 -5.99 7.54 13.71
N TYR A 218 -6.12 6.22 13.72
CA TYR A 218 -5.98 5.39 14.91
C TYR A 218 -4.60 5.55 15.56
N VAL A 219 -3.51 5.48 14.77
CA VAL A 219 -2.15 5.65 15.32
C VAL A 219 -1.93 7.05 15.90
N LEU A 220 -2.46 8.09 15.25
CA LEU A 220 -2.37 9.46 15.74
C LEU A 220 -3.13 9.68 17.06
N GLN A 221 -4.22 8.95 17.27
CA GLN A 221 -5.04 9.06 18.48
C GLN A 221 -4.50 8.21 19.64
N THR A 222 -3.90 7.05 19.34
CA THR A 222 -3.50 6.05 20.35
C THR A 222 -2.01 6.06 20.68
N GLY A 223 -1.17 6.58 19.79
CA GLY A 223 0.28 6.50 19.91
C GLY A 223 0.85 5.11 19.58
N TYR A 224 0.07 4.21 18.98
CA TYR A 224 0.55 2.90 18.51
C TYR A 224 1.35 3.02 17.21
N TRP A 225 2.52 3.66 17.30
CA TRP A 225 3.35 4.02 16.15
C TRP A 225 3.85 2.83 15.34
N HIS A 226 3.95 1.64 15.92
CA HIS A 226 4.41 0.43 15.23
C HIS A 226 3.56 0.03 14.01
N PHE A 227 2.34 0.56 13.90
CA PHE A 227 1.48 0.43 12.71
C PHE A 227 1.75 1.47 11.61
N TRP A 228 2.65 2.43 11.82
CA TRP A 228 2.88 3.57 10.92
C TRP A 228 4.27 3.67 10.31
#